data_AF-A0A9Q0YI82-F1
#
_entry.id   AF-A0A9Q0YI82-F1
#
_cell.length_a   1.000
_cell.length_b   1.000
_cell.length_c   1.000
_cell.angle_alpha   90.00
_cell.angle_beta   90.00
_cell.angle_gamma   90.00
#
_symmetry.space_group_name_H-M   'P 1'
#
loop_
_entity.id
_entity.type
_entity.pdbx_description
1 polymer ?
#
loop_
_entity_poly.entity_id
_entity_poly.type
_entity_poly.pdbx_seq_one_letter_code
_entity_poly.pdbx_strand_id
1 'polypeptide(L)'
;MDRHRNQSFSTFDRDNDLFSSDNCATNRHGAWWFHGESGNCRATGLNALYNAGSTNIKNIYWQNLPGDQYHIKYTEMKIRPLPDSQ
;
A
#
# COMPACT_ATOMS: atom_id res chain seq x y z
N MET A 1 -2.15 -13.73 1.97
CA MET A 1 -2.34 -12.49 1.17
C MET A 1 -3.45 -11.63 1.79
N ASP A 2 -3.44 -11.40 3.11
CA ASP A 2 -4.54 -10.73 3.83
C ASP A 2 -4.08 -9.50 4.63
N ARG A 3 -2.83 -9.06 4.50
CA ARG A 3 -2.26 -7.99 5.35
C ARG A 3 -3.11 -6.70 5.34
N HIS A 4 -3.64 -6.28 4.20
CA HIS A 4 -4.37 -5.02 4.10
C HIS A 4 -5.86 -5.13 4.45
N ARG A 5 -6.38 -6.34 4.65
CA ARG A 5 -7.81 -6.56 4.90
C ARG A 5 -8.21 -5.99 6.26
N ASN A 6 -9.32 -5.27 6.29
CA ASN A 6 -9.87 -4.63 7.49
C ASN A 6 -8.97 -3.58 8.16
N GLN A 7 -7.88 -3.15 7.50
CA GLN A 7 -7.04 -2.07 8.01
C GLN A 7 -7.73 -0.73 7.79
N SER A 8 -7.43 0.22 8.67
CA SER A 8 -7.86 1.61 8.48
C SER A 8 -6.97 2.31 7.45
N PHE A 9 -7.51 3.31 6.78
CA PHE A 9 -6.76 4.08 5.79
C PHE A 9 -5.90 5.13 6.48
N SER A 10 -4.59 5.17 6.19
CA SER A 10 -3.65 6.15 6.77
C SER A 10 -3.13 7.12 5.71
N THR A 11 -2.89 8.36 6.15
CA THR A 11 -2.27 9.45 5.39
C THR A 11 -1.11 10.05 6.19
N PHE A 12 -0.31 10.92 5.58
CA PHE A 12 0.85 11.54 6.25
C PHE A 12 0.46 12.38 7.48
N ASP A 13 -0.77 12.93 7.49
CA ASP A 13 -1.35 13.78 8.52
C ASP A 13 -2.36 13.05 9.42
N ARG A 14 -2.68 11.79 9.11
CA ARG A 14 -3.60 10.96 9.89
C ARG A 14 -3.14 9.52 9.92
N ASP A 15 -2.44 9.18 11.00
CA ASP A 15 -1.93 7.83 11.23
C ASP A 15 -3.01 6.94 11.85
N ASN A 16 -3.46 5.94 11.10
CA ASN A 16 -4.34 4.88 11.59
C ASN A 16 -3.74 3.49 11.36
N ASP A 17 -2.42 3.41 11.13
CA ASP A 17 -1.76 2.12 10.94
C ASP A 17 -1.33 1.54 12.29
N LEU A 18 -0.96 0.26 12.29
CA LEU A 18 -0.64 -0.48 13.52
C LEU A 18 0.86 -0.42 13.86
N PHE A 19 1.65 0.43 13.19
CA PHE A 19 3.08 0.49 13.40
C PHE A 19 3.42 1.52 14.48
N SER A 20 3.72 1.03 15.69
CA SER A 20 3.87 1.89 16.87
C SER A 20 5.03 2.89 16.83
N SER A 21 6.01 2.72 15.94
CA SER A 21 7.24 3.53 15.93
C SER A 21 7.39 4.47 14.72
N ASP A 22 6.51 4.41 13.72
CA ASP A 22 6.59 5.25 12.51
C ASP A 22 5.24 5.29 11.78
N ASN A 23 5.01 6.32 10.97
CA ASN A 23 3.83 6.43 10.11
C ASN A 23 4.14 5.87 8.72
N CYS A 24 3.44 4.81 8.32
CA CYS A 24 3.67 4.15 7.05
C CYS A 24 3.40 5.03 5.83
N ALA A 25 2.38 5.89 5.91
CA ALA A 25 2.04 6.80 4.82
C ALA A 25 3.13 7.85 4.59
N THR A 26 3.76 8.31 5.66
CA THR A 26 4.92 9.22 5.61
C THR A 26 6.16 8.51 5.06
N ASN A 27 6.47 7.30 5.52
CA ASN A 27 7.65 6.56 5.06
C ASN A 27 7.54 6.18 3.56
N ARG A 28 6.34 5.78 3.12
CA ARG A 28 6.05 5.33 1.75
C ARG A 28 5.65 6.42 0.79
N HIS A 29 5.43 7.65 1.26
CA HIS A 29 4.90 8.75 0.45
C HIS A 29 3.65 8.34 -0.35
N GLY A 30 2.67 7.75 0.33
CA GLY A 30 1.42 7.31 -0.28
C GLY A 30 0.38 6.98 0.77
N ALA A 31 -0.89 7.21 0.46
CA ALA A 31 -1.99 6.91 1.35
C ALA A 31 -2.57 5.52 1.05
N TRP A 32 -2.69 4.67 2.07
CA TRP A 32 -3.08 3.28 1.89
C TRP A 32 -3.66 2.66 3.16
N TRP A 33 -4.28 1.49 3.01
CA TRP A 33 -4.65 0.61 4.12
C TRP A 33 -3.43 -0.16 4.61
N PHE A 34 -2.52 0.50 5.33
CA PHE A 34 -1.28 -0.11 5.77
C PHE A 34 -1.50 -1.15 6.88
N HIS A 35 -0.68 -2.19 6.88
CA HIS A 35 -0.62 -3.17 7.95
C HIS A 35 0.68 -2.96 8.73
N GLY A 36 0.57 -2.57 9.99
CA GLY A 36 1.71 -2.15 10.81
C GLY A 36 2.32 -3.22 11.73
N GLU A 37 1.64 -4.34 11.99
CA GLU A 37 2.00 -5.25 13.11
C GLU A 37 3.40 -5.86 13.02
N SER A 38 3.99 -5.92 11.82
CA SER A 38 5.29 -6.55 11.58
C SER A 38 6.43 -5.54 11.37
N GLY A 39 6.21 -4.27 11.71
CA GLY A 39 7.21 -3.21 11.63
C GLY A 39 7.67 -2.87 10.22
N ASN A 40 6.90 -3.31 9.22
CA ASN A 40 7.19 -3.08 7.83
C ASN A 40 5.89 -2.80 7.08
N CYS A 41 5.76 -1.56 6.63
CA CYS A 41 4.71 -1.03 5.77
C CYS A 41 4.73 -1.67 4.36
N ARG A 42 4.85 -2.99 4.27
CA ARG A 42 5.18 -3.74 3.05
C ARG A 42 4.15 -4.81 2.79
N ALA A 43 3.33 -4.57 1.76
CA ALA A 43 2.76 -5.61 0.94
C ALA A 43 2.31 -5.03 -0.41
N THR A 44 1.52 -3.96 -0.42
CA THR A 44 1.16 -3.19 -1.62
C THR A 44 1.01 -1.71 -1.29
N GLY A 45 1.23 -0.86 -2.30
CA GLY A 45 0.94 0.56 -2.24
C GLY A 45 0.74 1.09 -3.65
N LEU A 46 -0.50 1.05 -4.13
CA LEU A 46 -0.84 1.47 -5.49
C LEU A 46 -0.94 3.00 -5.64
N ASN A 47 -1.07 3.70 -4.50
CA ASN A 47 -1.13 5.16 -4.37
C ASN A 47 0.21 5.79 -3.93
N ALA A 48 1.32 5.07 -4.11
CA ALA A 48 2.65 5.61 -3.81
C ALA A 48 3.19 6.42 -5.01
N LEU A 49 4.39 6.99 -4.88
CA LEU A 49 4.95 7.88 -5.90
C LEU A 49 5.22 7.13 -7.21
N TYR A 50 4.92 7.78 -8.33
CA TYR A 50 5.35 7.31 -9.64
C TYR A 50 6.78 7.78 -9.92
N ASN A 51 7.66 6.84 -10.30
CA ASN A 51 9.02 7.12 -10.75
C ASN A 51 9.91 7.87 -9.72
N ALA A 52 9.87 7.47 -8.45
CA ALA A 52 10.72 8.01 -7.37
C ALA A 52 12.21 7.56 -7.43
N GLY A 53 12.64 6.97 -8.55
CA GLY A 53 13.97 6.39 -8.77
C GLY A 53 14.01 4.87 -8.62
N SER A 54 14.90 4.19 -9.36
CA SER A 54 15.04 2.73 -9.30
C SER A 54 15.45 2.28 -7.92
N THR A 55 14.66 1.38 -7.32
CA THR A 55 14.81 0.85 -5.95
C THR A 55 14.31 1.74 -4.79
N ASN A 56 13.68 2.88 -5.06
CA ASN A 56 13.10 3.69 -3.98
C ASN A 56 11.84 3.03 -3.39
N ILE A 57 11.81 2.83 -2.07
CA ILE A 57 10.70 2.22 -1.32
C ILE A 57 9.39 3.02 -1.38
N LYS A 58 9.48 4.26 -1.87
CA LYS A 58 8.39 5.22 -2.07
C LYS A 58 7.71 5.07 -3.44
N ASN A 59 8.24 4.21 -4.32
CA ASN A 59 7.57 3.92 -5.59
C ASN A 59 6.27 3.16 -5.36
N ILE A 60 5.40 3.16 -6.37
CA ILE A 60 4.35 2.15 -6.53
C ILE A 60 4.96 0.75 -6.40
N TYR A 61 4.46 -0.04 -5.46
CA TYR A 61 5.00 -1.36 -5.16
C TYR A 61 3.89 -2.38 -4.90
N TRP A 62 4.19 -3.63 -5.22
CA TRP A 62 3.37 -4.77 -4.87
C TRP A 62 4.29 -5.98 -4.74
N GLN A 63 4.50 -6.38 -3.50
CA GLN A 63 5.55 -7.32 -3.08
C GLN A 63 5.49 -8.66 -3.82
N ASN A 64 4.29 -9.18 -4.02
CA ASN A 64 4.08 -10.49 -4.62
C ASN A 64 3.73 -10.43 -6.12
N LEU A 65 3.59 -9.23 -6.69
CA LEU A 65 3.27 -9.06 -8.11
C LEU A 65 3.51 -7.60 -8.56
N PRO A 66 4.63 -7.23 -9.18
CA PRO A 66 5.70 -8.08 -9.72
C PRO A 66 6.90 -8.26 -8.77
N GLY A 67 6.88 -7.68 -7.57
CA GLY A 67 8.04 -7.61 -6.66
C GLY A 67 8.24 -6.20 -6.09
N ASP A 68 8.79 -6.10 -4.88
CA ASP A 68 9.04 -4.82 -4.19
C ASP A 68 10.04 -3.89 -4.93
N GLN A 69 10.84 -4.45 -5.85
CA GLN A 69 11.85 -3.72 -6.63
C GLN A 69 11.41 -3.46 -8.08
N TYR A 70 10.19 -3.82 -8.43
CA TYR A 70 9.71 -3.67 -9.80
C TYR A 70 9.15 -2.27 -10.06
N HIS A 71 9.47 -1.71 -11.23
CA HIS A 71 8.96 -0.42 -11.68
C HIS A 71 7.55 -0.56 -12.25
N ILE A 72 6.54 -0.60 -11.39
CA ILE A 72 5.15 -0.61 -11.83
C ILE A 72 4.86 0.71 -12.54
N LYS A 73 4.57 0.63 -13.84
CA LYS A 73 4.36 1.82 -14.70
C LYS A 73 2.92 2.33 -14.65
N TYR A 74 1.99 1.49 -14.25
CA TYR A 74 0.56 1.78 -14.26
C TYR A 74 -0.17 0.91 -13.24
N THR A 75 -1.13 1.49 -12.53
CA THR A 75 -2.03 0.82 -11.60
C THR A 75 -3.45 1.32 -11.82
N GLU A 76 -4.43 0.44 -11.67
CA GLU A 76 -5.84 0.78 -11.75
C GLU A 76 -6.64 -0.12 -10.81
N MET A 77 -7.54 0.48 -10.02
CA MET A 77 -8.47 -0.24 -9.16
C MET A 77 -9.88 -0.11 -9.72
N LYS A 78 -10.52 -1.24 -10.01
CA LYS A 78 -11.89 -1.33 -10.54
C LYS A 78 -12.73 -2.21 -9.63
N ILE A 79 -13.98 -1.81 -9.41
CA ILE A 79 -14.98 -2.63 -8.71
C ILE A 79 -16.13 -2.97 -9.65
N ARG A 80 -16.80 -4.09 -9.40
CA ARG A 80 -18.00 -4.52 -10.10
C ARG A 80 -19.00 -5.07 -9.08
N PRO A 81 -20.30 -4.75 -9.18
CA PRO A 81 -21.32 -5.43 -8.39
C PRO A 81 -21.22 -6.94 -8.56
N LEU A 82 -21.32 -7.68 -7.46
CA LEU A 82 -21.57 -9.11 -7.53
C LEU A 82 -23.06 -9.30 -7.88
N PRO A 83 -23.42 -10.29 -8.71
CA PRO A 83 -24.81 -10.68 -8.86
C PRO A 83 -25.40 -10.94 -7.48
N ASP A 84 -26.65 -10.53 -7.25
CA ASP A 84 -27.36 -10.92 -6.04
C ASP A 84 -27.31 -12.44 -5.93
N SER A 85 -26.86 -12.95 -4.78
CA SER A 85 -27.00 -14.36 -4.46
C SER A 85 -28.49 -14.68 -4.45
N GLN A 86 -28.96 -15.55 -5.34
CA GLN A 86 -30.26 -16.20 -5.15
C GLN A 86 -30.23 -17.05 -3.87
#